data_AF-A0A955QEH0-F1
#
_entry.id   AF-A0A955QEH0-F1
#
_cell.length_a   1.000
_cell.length_b   1.000
_cell.length_c   1.000
_cell.angle_alpha   90.00
_cell.angle_beta   90.00
_cell.angle_gamma   90.00
#
_symmetry.space_group_name_H-M   'P 1'
#
loop_
_entity.id
_entity.type
_entity.pdbx_description
1 polymer ?
#
loop_
_entity_poly.entity_id
_entity_poly.type
_entity_poly.pdbx_seq_one_letter_code
_entity_poly.pdbx_strand_id
1 'polypeptide(L)'
;DAAGQAFFNTSPFTLRDLKSVTQNEQLRQDFTAYLNGFSKNVQEIIDKFKFRNQIPTMIEANILGSIIEKFLDPQINLSPIPVKDADGREILPAMDNHAMGTVFEALILKFNEENNEEAGEHFTPREVVSLMAQLLFKPIADDIESGTYLLYDGACGTGGMLTVAEDVLLKLATEQDKEVSIHLYGQEINPETYAICKADLLL
;
A
#
# COMPACT_ATOMS: atom_id res chain seq x y z
N ASP A 1 -21.68 -5.28 -4.26
CA ASP A 1 -21.16 -4.90 -2.93
C ASP A 1 -21.21 -3.39 -2.72
N ALA A 2 -21.37 -2.96 -1.46
CA ALA A 2 -21.89 -1.64 -1.06
C ALA A 2 -21.06 -0.39 -1.47
N ALA A 3 -19.84 -0.55 -1.99
CA ALA A 3 -18.95 0.55 -2.36
C ALA A 3 -18.38 0.49 -3.79
N GLY A 4 -18.64 -0.59 -4.55
CA GLY A 4 -18.08 -0.75 -5.91
C GLY A 4 -16.56 -0.91 -5.98
N GLN A 5 -15.89 -1.12 -4.84
CA GLN A 5 -14.44 -1.30 -4.71
C GLN A 5 -14.10 -2.70 -4.18
N ALA A 6 -12.86 -3.16 -4.40
CA ALA A 6 -12.38 -4.47 -3.94
C ALA A 6 -12.27 -4.58 -2.39
N PHE A 7 -12.40 -3.48 -1.68
CA PHE A 7 -12.47 -3.41 -0.23
C PHE A 7 -13.52 -2.38 0.22
N PHE A 8 -13.99 -2.48 1.46
CA PHE A 8 -14.97 -1.56 2.03
C PHE A 8 -14.86 -1.51 3.57
N ASN A 9 -15.46 -0.50 4.17
CA ASN A 9 -15.62 -0.40 5.62
C ASN A 9 -17.09 -0.12 5.98
N THR A 10 -17.69 -0.94 6.84
CA THR A 10 -19.08 -0.81 7.31
C THR A 10 -19.20 -0.22 8.71
N SER A 11 -18.11 0.28 9.28
CA SER A 11 -18.11 0.92 10.60
C SER A 11 -19.01 2.16 10.58
N PRO A 12 -19.74 2.43 11.68
CA PRO A 12 -20.45 3.70 11.84
C PRO A 12 -19.50 4.89 12.02
N PHE A 13 -18.19 4.64 12.17
CA PHE A 13 -17.17 5.66 12.39
C PHE A 13 -16.27 5.82 11.17
N THR A 14 -15.86 7.05 10.92
CA THR A 14 -14.73 7.41 10.06
C THR A 14 -13.55 7.87 10.93
N LEU A 15 -12.33 7.92 10.37
CA LEU A 15 -11.19 8.51 11.08
C LEU A 15 -11.47 9.94 11.56
N ARG A 16 -12.27 10.72 10.81
CA ARG A 16 -12.63 12.10 11.19
C ARG A 16 -13.50 12.15 12.44
N ASP A 17 -14.41 11.19 12.61
CA ASP A 17 -15.27 11.12 13.80
C ASP A 17 -14.43 10.88 15.06
N LEU A 18 -13.42 10.01 14.93
CA LEU A 18 -12.53 9.61 16.03
C LEU A 18 -11.63 10.75 16.52
N LYS A 19 -11.28 11.72 15.66
CA LYS A 19 -10.49 12.90 16.04
C LYS A 19 -11.15 13.70 17.18
N SER A 20 -12.48 13.71 17.24
CA SER A 20 -13.22 14.49 18.24
C SER A 20 -13.35 13.80 19.61
N VAL A 21 -12.93 12.54 19.73
CA VAL A 21 -13.08 11.74 20.95
C VAL A 21 -11.95 12.04 21.93
N THR A 22 -12.29 12.69 23.05
CA THR A 22 -11.32 13.12 24.06
C THR A 22 -11.10 12.11 25.19
N GLN A 23 -11.97 11.10 25.31
CA GLN A 23 -11.86 10.05 26.32
C GLN A 23 -11.13 8.83 25.75
N ASN A 24 -9.99 8.47 26.33
CA ASN A 24 -9.14 7.39 25.83
C ASN A 24 -9.83 6.04 25.71
N GLU A 25 -10.66 5.66 26.69
CA GLU A 25 -11.38 4.38 26.65
C GLU A 25 -12.47 4.36 25.56
N GLN A 26 -13.16 5.48 25.36
CA GLN A 26 -14.11 5.62 24.25
C GLN A 26 -13.38 5.58 22.90
N LEU A 27 -12.27 6.31 22.77
CA LEU A 27 -11.44 6.32 21.56
C LEU A 27 -10.93 4.92 21.21
N ARG A 28 -10.52 4.14 22.22
CA ARG A 28 -10.11 2.75 22.05
C ARG A 28 -11.24 1.90 21.47
N GLN A 29 -12.44 2.01 22.02
CA GLN A 29 -13.61 1.23 21.57
C GLN A 29 -14.03 1.62 20.15
N ASP A 30 -14.15 2.92 19.87
CA ASP A 30 -14.59 3.43 18.57
C ASP A 30 -13.55 3.14 17.48
N PHE A 31 -12.25 3.28 17.78
CA PHE A 31 -11.19 2.91 16.84
C PHE A 31 -11.16 1.39 16.59
N THR A 32 -11.41 0.58 17.61
CA THR A 32 -11.54 -0.88 17.43
C THR A 32 -12.74 -1.22 16.53
N ALA A 33 -13.88 -0.55 16.71
CA ALA A 33 -15.05 -0.71 15.85
C ALA A 33 -14.78 -0.24 14.42
N TYR A 34 -14.02 0.83 14.23
CA TYR A 34 -13.53 1.28 12.92
C TYR A 34 -12.70 0.21 12.21
N LEU A 35 -11.73 -0.37 12.90
CA LEU A 35 -10.89 -1.43 12.34
C LEU A 35 -11.70 -2.70 12.03
N ASN A 36 -12.66 -3.07 12.88
CA ASN A 36 -13.49 -4.26 12.67
C ASN A 36 -14.50 -4.11 11.51
N GLY A 37 -14.79 -2.89 11.07
CA GLY A 37 -15.70 -2.63 9.96
C GLY A 37 -15.13 -2.93 8.59
N PHE A 38 -13.81 -3.10 8.46
CA PHE A 38 -13.17 -3.39 7.17
C PHE A 38 -13.49 -4.79 6.62
N SER A 39 -13.48 -4.92 5.30
CA SER A 39 -13.66 -6.17 4.56
C SER A 39 -12.56 -7.21 4.87
N LYS A 40 -12.85 -8.49 4.61
CA LYS A 40 -12.01 -9.63 5.02
C LYS A 40 -10.56 -9.55 4.52
N ASN A 41 -10.33 -9.07 3.30
CA ASN A 41 -8.99 -8.86 2.74
C ASN A 41 -8.17 -7.84 3.55
N VAL A 42 -8.80 -6.76 4.01
CA VAL A 42 -8.16 -5.74 4.85
C VAL A 42 -8.03 -6.24 6.31
N GLN A 43 -8.99 -7.00 6.83
CA GLN A 43 -8.85 -7.63 8.15
C GLN A 43 -7.59 -8.49 8.25
N GLU A 44 -7.32 -9.27 7.21
CA GLU A 44 -6.14 -10.11 7.17
C GLU A 44 -4.84 -9.28 7.23
N ILE A 45 -4.79 -8.15 6.53
CA ILE A 45 -3.64 -7.21 6.60
C ILE A 45 -3.47 -6.70 8.03
N ILE A 46 -4.55 -6.20 8.64
CA ILE A 46 -4.53 -5.67 10.02
C ILE A 46 -4.05 -6.74 11.02
N ASP A 47 -4.50 -7.98 10.86
CA ASP A 47 -4.13 -9.10 11.73
C ASP A 47 -2.68 -9.52 11.55
N LYS A 48 -2.16 -9.52 10.31
CA LYS A 48 -0.77 -9.86 10.00
C LYS A 48 0.21 -8.85 10.60
N PHE A 49 -0.14 -7.56 10.61
CA PHE A 49 0.60 -6.52 11.33
C PHE A 49 0.42 -6.56 12.85
N LYS A 50 -0.47 -7.43 13.36
CA LYS A 50 -0.85 -7.49 14.79
C LYS A 50 -1.24 -6.11 15.33
N PHE A 51 -1.82 -5.26 14.48
CA PHE A 51 -2.02 -3.84 14.78
C PHE A 51 -2.91 -3.63 16.01
N ARG A 52 -3.89 -4.52 16.20
CA ARG A 52 -4.77 -4.53 17.38
C ARG A 52 -4.02 -4.64 18.70
N ASN A 53 -2.86 -5.32 18.71
CA ASN A 53 -2.03 -5.46 19.91
C ASN A 53 -1.32 -4.15 20.29
N GLN A 54 -1.17 -3.23 19.34
CA GLN A 54 -0.54 -1.93 19.57
C GLN A 54 -1.52 -0.89 20.13
N ILE A 55 -2.84 -1.11 19.98
CA ILE A 55 -3.86 -0.16 20.42
C ILE A 55 -3.77 0.14 21.93
N PRO A 56 -3.65 -0.86 22.85
CA PRO A 56 -3.50 -0.58 24.27
C PRO A 56 -2.28 0.27 24.58
N THR A 57 -1.13 -0.03 23.98
CA THR A 57 0.11 0.73 24.15
C THR A 57 -0.05 2.18 23.67
N MET A 58 -0.71 2.40 22.52
CA MET A 58 -0.97 3.74 22.02
C MET A 58 -1.94 4.54 22.90
N ILE A 59 -2.89 3.86 23.54
CA ILE A 59 -3.83 4.47 24.50
C ILE A 59 -3.15 4.83 25.81
N GLU A 60 -2.35 3.92 26.38
CA GLU A 60 -1.60 4.14 27.63
C GLU A 60 -0.59 5.29 27.48
N ALA A 61 0.08 5.36 26.33
CA ALA A 61 1.01 6.44 26.00
C ALA A 61 0.31 7.75 25.57
N ASN A 62 -1.03 7.77 25.47
CA ASN A 62 -1.82 8.91 25.02
C ASN A 62 -1.41 9.44 23.63
N ILE A 63 -1.06 8.54 22.71
CA ILE A 63 -0.58 8.87 21.34
C ILE A 63 -1.57 8.53 20.22
N LEU A 64 -2.58 7.67 20.46
CA LEU A 64 -3.51 7.25 19.41
C LEU A 64 -4.24 8.45 18.77
N GLY A 65 -4.73 9.38 19.58
CA GLY A 65 -5.39 10.60 19.09
C GLY A 65 -4.44 11.43 18.23
N SER A 66 -3.20 11.65 18.68
CA SER A 66 -2.18 12.38 17.93
C SER A 66 -1.82 11.73 16.60
N ILE A 67 -1.84 10.39 16.53
CA ILE A 67 -1.62 9.66 15.27
C ILE A 67 -2.80 9.91 14.32
N ILE A 68 -4.04 9.79 14.80
CA ILE A 68 -5.24 10.06 14.00
C ILE A 68 -5.22 11.51 13.49
N GLU A 69 -4.80 12.47 14.32
CA GLU A 69 -4.64 13.86 13.91
C GLU A 69 -3.64 14.05 12.76
N LYS A 70 -2.49 13.34 12.81
CA LYS A 70 -1.49 13.38 11.73
C LYS A 70 -2.01 12.79 10.42
N PHE A 71 -2.77 11.69 10.47
CA PHE A 71 -3.41 11.12 9.26
C PHE A 71 -4.49 12.03 8.67
N LEU A 72 -5.00 12.97 9.46
CA LEU A 72 -6.02 13.95 9.05
C LEU A 72 -5.45 15.36 8.85
N ASP A 73 -4.12 15.50 8.80
CA ASP A 73 -3.48 16.79 8.58
C ASP A 73 -3.84 17.32 7.19
N PRO A 74 -4.47 18.51 7.07
CA PRO A 74 -4.84 19.06 5.77
C PRO A 74 -3.65 19.45 4.89
N GLN A 75 -2.42 19.41 5.42
CA GLN A 75 -1.19 19.62 4.65
C GLN A 75 -0.76 18.36 3.88
N ILE A 76 -1.36 17.19 4.16
CA ILE A 76 -1.03 15.91 3.53
C ILE A 76 -2.29 15.36 2.87
N ASN A 77 -2.19 14.96 1.60
CA ASN A 77 -3.26 14.23 0.92
C ASN A 77 -2.86 12.76 0.77
N LEU A 78 -3.57 11.85 1.44
CA LEU A 78 -3.42 10.40 1.30
C LEU A 78 -4.57 9.78 0.48
N SER A 79 -5.42 10.61 -0.12
CA SER A 79 -6.55 10.17 -0.94
C SER A 79 -6.13 10.04 -2.41
N PRO A 80 -6.72 9.10 -3.18
CA PRO A 80 -6.56 9.05 -4.63
C PRO A 80 -7.24 10.21 -5.37
N ILE A 81 -7.83 11.17 -4.65
CA ILE A 81 -8.51 12.34 -5.19
C ILE A 81 -7.67 13.59 -4.85
N PRO A 82 -7.33 14.44 -5.83
CA PRO A 82 -6.56 15.66 -5.59
C PRO A 82 -7.38 16.67 -4.78
N VAL A 83 -6.72 17.41 -3.89
CA VAL A 83 -7.34 18.51 -3.14
C VAL A 83 -7.28 19.78 -3.98
N LYS A 84 -8.42 20.44 -4.17
CA LYS A 84 -8.54 21.65 -5.00
C LYS A 84 -9.01 22.85 -4.19
N ASP A 85 -8.60 24.05 -4.60
CA ASP A 85 -9.09 25.32 -4.07
C ASP A 85 -10.50 25.66 -4.60
N ALA A 86 -11.05 26.79 -4.16
CA ALA A 86 -12.36 27.27 -4.59
C ALA A 86 -12.42 27.60 -6.11
N ASP A 87 -11.27 27.88 -6.73
CA ASP A 87 -11.14 28.15 -8.16
C ASP A 87 -10.89 26.86 -8.97
N GLY A 88 -10.84 25.69 -8.31
CA GLY A 88 -10.58 24.40 -8.92
C GLY A 88 -9.12 24.10 -9.21
N ARG A 89 -8.17 24.91 -8.72
CA ARG A 89 -6.73 24.64 -8.82
C ARG A 89 -6.31 23.59 -7.81
N GLU A 90 -5.46 22.67 -8.24
CA GLU A 90 -4.90 21.64 -7.36
C GLU A 90 -3.95 22.26 -6.34
N ILE A 91 -4.20 21.99 -5.06
CA ILE A 91 -3.36 22.41 -3.92
C ILE A 91 -2.49 21.24 -3.47
N LEU A 92 -3.06 20.03 -3.43
CA LEU A 92 -2.34 18.81 -3.11
C LEU A 92 -2.66 17.75 -4.16
N PRO A 93 -1.63 17.08 -4.71
CA PRO A 93 -1.83 16.04 -5.71
C PRO A 93 -2.59 14.86 -5.12
N ALA A 94 -3.26 14.11 -6.00
CA ALA A 94 -3.77 12.80 -5.64
C ALA A 94 -2.60 11.90 -5.21
N MET A 95 -2.86 11.07 -4.22
CA MET A 95 -1.94 10.03 -3.82
C MET A 95 -2.33 8.75 -4.58
N ASP A 96 -1.69 8.54 -5.73
CA ASP A 96 -1.83 7.31 -6.51
C ASP A 96 -0.99 6.18 -5.91
N ASN A 97 -1.15 4.97 -6.45
CA ASN A 97 -0.49 3.78 -5.91
C ASN A 97 1.03 3.86 -6.03
N HIS A 98 1.52 4.49 -7.11
CA HIS A 98 2.95 4.70 -7.29
C HIS A 98 3.54 5.62 -6.22
N ALA A 99 2.86 6.73 -5.93
CA ALA A 99 3.24 7.68 -4.89
C ALA A 99 3.12 7.04 -3.49
N MET A 100 2.06 6.28 -3.21
CA MET A 100 1.92 5.53 -1.95
C MET A 100 3.06 4.54 -1.76
N GLY A 101 3.39 3.75 -2.79
CA GLY A 101 4.50 2.80 -2.75
C GLY A 101 5.83 3.50 -2.45
N THR A 102 6.07 4.65 -3.08
CA THR A 102 7.26 5.47 -2.84
C THR A 102 7.33 6.00 -1.40
N VAL A 103 6.22 6.51 -0.86
CA VAL A 103 6.14 7.00 0.53
C VAL A 103 6.39 5.84 1.50
N PHE A 104 5.76 4.70 1.25
CA PHE A 104 5.89 3.51 2.08
C PHE A 104 7.34 2.98 2.10
N GLU A 105 8.00 2.91 0.94
CA GLU A 105 9.42 2.55 0.83
C GLU A 105 10.33 3.54 1.56
N ALA A 106 10.09 4.84 1.39
CA ALA A 106 10.85 5.87 2.07
C ALA A 106 10.71 5.78 3.60
N LEU A 107 9.53 5.39 4.10
CA LEU A 107 9.31 5.14 5.53
C LEU A 107 10.12 3.94 6.01
N ILE A 108 10.09 2.81 5.31
CA ILE A 108 10.90 1.63 5.66
C ILE A 108 12.39 1.98 5.65
N LEU A 109 12.86 2.66 4.61
CA LEU A 109 14.26 3.05 4.50
C LEU A 109 14.70 3.88 5.70
N LYS A 110 13.90 4.90 6.06
CA LYS A 110 14.18 5.75 7.21
C LYS A 110 14.18 4.98 8.54
N PHE A 111 13.23 4.05 8.72
CA PHE A 111 13.21 3.19 9.91
C PHE A 111 14.45 2.27 9.98
N ASN A 112 14.89 1.71 8.87
CA ASN A 112 16.09 0.86 8.84
C ASN A 112 17.36 1.67 9.13
N GLU A 113 17.48 2.88 8.56
CA GLU A 113 18.59 3.80 8.84
C GLU A 113 18.64 4.21 10.32
N GLU A 114 17.49 4.44 10.95
CA GLU A 114 17.40 4.80 12.37
C GLU A 114 17.74 3.63 13.31
N ASN A 115 17.54 2.37 12.88
CA ASN A 115 17.74 1.17 13.70
C ASN A 115 19.09 0.44 13.51
N ASN A 116 19.99 0.92 12.63
CA ASN A 116 21.29 0.28 12.33
C ASN A 116 21.20 -1.20 11.92
N GLU A 117 20.06 -1.66 11.41
CA GLU A 117 19.91 -2.99 10.82
C GLU A 117 20.48 -3.00 9.39
N GLU A 118 21.09 -4.11 8.95
CA GLU A 118 21.70 -4.21 7.62
C GLU A 118 20.64 -4.03 6.52
N ALA A 119 20.58 -2.82 5.96
CA ALA A 119 19.59 -2.40 4.95
C ALA A 119 19.54 -3.26 3.66
N GLY A 120 20.49 -4.18 3.49
CA GLY A 120 20.64 -5.01 2.29
C GLY A 120 19.76 -6.26 2.24
N GLU A 121 19.21 -6.74 3.36
CA GLU A 121 18.45 -8.01 3.37
C GLU A 121 16.97 -7.87 2.97
N HIS A 122 16.43 -6.64 2.92
CA HIS A 122 14.98 -6.44 2.83
C HIS A 122 14.50 -5.59 1.63
N PHE A 123 15.40 -4.96 0.88
CA PHE A 123 14.99 -4.07 -0.20
C PHE A 123 15.92 -4.14 -1.42
N THR A 124 15.30 -4.21 -2.60
CA THR A 124 16.00 -4.04 -3.89
C THR A 124 15.56 -2.71 -4.49
N PRO A 125 16.46 -1.74 -4.76
CA PRO A 125 16.10 -0.44 -5.33
C PRO A 125 15.28 -0.57 -6.63
N ARG A 126 14.30 0.30 -6.82
CA ARG A 126 13.38 0.24 -7.99
C ARG A 126 14.11 0.28 -9.32
N GLU A 127 15.23 0.98 -9.41
CA GLU A 127 16.06 1.05 -10.61
C GLU A 127 16.71 -0.29 -10.93
N VAL A 128 17.14 -1.04 -9.90
CA VAL A 128 17.71 -2.37 -10.04
C VAL A 128 16.63 -3.36 -10.47
N VAL A 129 15.46 -3.29 -9.84
CA VAL A 129 14.29 -4.09 -10.21
C VAL A 129 13.88 -3.82 -11.67
N SER A 130 13.80 -2.55 -12.07
CA SER A 130 13.47 -2.16 -13.44
C SER A 130 14.49 -2.69 -14.45
N LEU A 131 15.79 -2.63 -14.11
CA LEU A 131 16.83 -3.22 -14.94
C LEU A 131 16.66 -4.74 -15.08
N MET A 132 16.38 -5.45 -13.98
CA MET A 132 16.15 -6.89 -14.00
C MET A 132 14.94 -7.27 -14.86
N ALA A 133 13.82 -6.56 -14.72
CA ALA A 133 12.63 -6.77 -15.53
C ALA A 133 12.89 -6.49 -17.03
N GLN A 134 13.65 -5.44 -17.35
CA GLN A 134 14.05 -5.16 -18.73
C GLN A 134 14.95 -6.26 -19.31
N LEU A 135 15.91 -6.78 -18.53
CA LEU A 135 16.76 -7.89 -18.96
C LEU A 135 15.97 -9.18 -19.21
N LEU A 136 14.88 -9.39 -18.46
CA LEU A 136 13.98 -10.52 -18.63
C LEU A 136 13.13 -10.41 -19.91
N PHE A 137 12.49 -9.26 -20.14
CA PHE A 137 11.49 -9.12 -21.20
C PHE A 137 12.01 -8.63 -22.55
N LYS A 138 13.06 -7.78 -22.59
CA LYS A 138 13.58 -7.24 -23.85
C LYS A 138 14.00 -8.31 -24.87
N PRO A 139 14.64 -9.43 -24.47
CA PRO A 139 15.03 -10.48 -25.43
C PRO A 139 13.85 -11.16 -26.13
N ILE A 140 12.65 -11.12 -25.53
CA ILE A 140 11.43 -11.75 -26.06
C ILE A 140 10.38 -10.72 -26.48
N ALA A 141 10.74 -9.43 -26.58
CA ALA A 141 9.78 -8.37 -26.81
C ALA A 141 8.97 -8.60 -28.09
N ASP A 142 9.66 -9.00 -29.18
CA ASP A 142 9.06 -9.28 -30.49
C ASP A 142 8.18 -10.53 -30.53
N ASP A 143 8.31 -11.39 -29.52
CA ASP A 143 7.53 -12.63 -29.35
C ASP A 143 6.33 -12.43 -28.41
N ILE A 144 6.11 -11.22 -27.89
CA ILE A 144 4.94 -10.92 -27.05
C ILE A 144 3.67 -11.00 -27.92
N GLU A 145 2.73 -11.83 -27.50
CA GLU A 145 1.43 -11.99 -28.14
C GLU A 145 0.32 -11.36 -27.29
N SER A 146 -0.82 -11.06 -27.91
CA SER A 146 -1.99 -10.66 -27.15
C SER A 146 -2.54 -11.85 -26.37
N GLY A 147 -2.78 -11.69 -25.07
CA GLY A 147 -3.22 -12.79 -24.22
C GLY A 147 -2.98 -12.56 -22.74
N THR A 148 -3.03 -13.65 -21.98
CA THR A 148 -2.87 -13.62 -20.53
C THR A 148 -1.46 -14.07 -20.14
N TYR A 149 -0.78 -13.26 -19.34
CA TYR A 149 0.54 -13.55 -18.79
C TYR A 149 0.47 -13.72 -17.28
N LEU A 150 1.31 -14.62 -16.76
CA LEU A 150 1.44 -14.90 -15.34
C LEU A 150 2.85 -14.48 -14.91
N LEU A 151 2.95 -13.56 -13.94
CA LEU A 151 4.23 -13.19 -13.33
C LEU A 151 4.29 -13.82 -11.94
N TYR A 152 5.37 -14.55 -11.66
CA TYR A 152 5.55 -15.25 -10.39
C TYR A 152 6.87 -14.88 -9.73
N ASP A 153 6.80 -14.56 -8.44
CA ASP A 153 7.94 -14.35 -7.56
C ASP A 153 7.77 -15.18 -6.28
N GLY A 154 8.69 -16.12 -6.06
CA GLY A 154 8.66 -17.05 -4.92
C GLY A 154 9.16 -16.48 -3.60
N ALA A 155 9.74 -15.26 -3.62
CA ALA A 155 10.21 -14.54 -2.46
C ALA A 155 9.97 -13.04 -2.68
N CYS A 156 8.69 -12.68 -2.90
CA CYS A 156 8.33 -11.39 -3.47
C CYS A 156 8.56 -10.19 -2.53
N GLY A 157 8.86 -10.43 -1.26
CA GLY A 157 9.04 -9.36 -0.29
C GLY A 157 7.81 -8.47 -0.25
N THR A 158 8.02 -7.16 -0.38
CA THR A 158 6.96 -6.16 -0.41
C THR A 158 6.21 -6.09 -1.74
N GLY A 159 6.53 -6.95 -2.72
CA GLY A 159 5.85 -7.01 -4.02
C GLY A 159 6.44 -6.10 -5.09
N GLY A 160 7.46 -5.29 -4.78
CA GLY A 160 8.03 -4.30 -5.71
C GLY A 160 8.58 -4.90 -7.02
N MET A 161 9.11 -6.13 -6.98
CA MET A 161 9.55 -6.83 -8.19
C MET A 161 8.38 -7.15 -9.13
N LEU A 162 7.24 -7.59 -8.57
CA LEU A 162 6.06 -7.98 -9.35
C LEU A 162 5.41 -6.78 -10.02
N THR A 163 5.23 -5.67 -9.30
CA THR A 163 4.58 -4.47 -9.84
C THR A 163 5.44 -3.79 -10.91
N VAL A 164 6.75 -3.70 -10.70
CA VAL A 164 7.65 -3.16 -11.73
C VAL A 164 7.75 -4.09 -12.95
N ALA A 165 7.74 -5.40 -12.76
CA ALA A 165 7.73 -6.35 -13.87
C ALA A 165 6.43 -6.25 -14.69
N GLU A 166 5.29 -6.04 -14.04
CA GLU A 166 4.00 -5.76 -14.69
C GLU A 166 4.10 -4.52 -15.58
N ASP A 167 4.59 -3.39 -15.03
CA ASP A 167 4.74 -2.13 -15.77
C ASP A 167 5.63 -2.28 -17.00
N VAL A 168 6.76 -2.99 -16.88
CA VAL A 168 7.69 -3.21 -17.99
C VAL A 168 7.03 -4.08 -19.07
N LEU A 169 6.34 -5.15 -18.70
CA LEU A 169 5.66 -6.03 -19.65
C LEU A 169 4.50 -5.29 -20.37
N LEU A 170 3.68 -4.53 -19.62
CA LEU A 170 2.62 -3.70 -20.20
C LEU A 170 3.17 -2.69 -21.21
N LYS A 171 4.28 -2.04 -20.86
CA LYS A 171 4.92 -1.06 -21.74
C LYS A 171 5.40 -1.71 -23.03
N LEU A 172 6.12 -2.83 -22.96
CA LEU A 172 6.61 -3.53 -24.14
C LEU A 172 5.46 -4.05 -25.01
N ALA A 173 4.42 -4.62 -24.40
CA ALA A 173 3.21 -5.05 -25.12
C ALA A 173 2.54 -3.88 -25.85
N THR A 174 2.41 -2.72 -25.20
CA THR A 174 1.84 -1.51 -25.80
C THR A 174 2.69 -0.98 -26.97
N GLU A 175 4.02 -0.99 -26.84
CA GLU A 175 4.94 -0.61 -27.92
C GLU A 175 4.81 -1.52 -29.16
N GLN A 176 4.33 -2.76 -28.97
CA GLN A 176 4.10 -3.75 -30.02
C GLN A 176 2.63 -3.87 -30.47
N ASP A 177 1.76 -2.96 -30.02
CA ASP A 177 0.32 -3.00 -30.28
C ASP A 177 -0.35 -4.32 -29.86
N LYS A 178 0.03 -4.82 -28.68
CA LYS A 178 -0.49 -6.06 -28.08
C LYS A 178 -1.37 -5.75 -26.88
N GLU A 179 -2.55 -6.38 -26.84
CA GLU A 179 -3.40 -6.38 -25.66
C GLU A 179 -3.02 -7.54 -24.72
N VAL A 180 -2.56 -7.21 -23.52
CA VAL A 180 -2.18 -8.22 -22.51
C VAL A 180 -2.98 -8.06 -21.22
N SER A 181 -3.27 -9.19 -20.58
CA SER A 181 -3.82 -9.25 -19.23
C SER A 181 -2.80 -9.94 -18.32
N ILE A 182 -2.31 -9.23 -17.31
CA ILE A 182 -1.26 -9.73 -16.43
C ILE A 182 -1.88 -10.14 -15.09
N HIS A 183 -1.47 -11.30 -14.58
CA HIS A 183 -1.83 -11.76 -13.24
C HIS A 183 -0.55 -11.97 -12.43
N LEU A 184 -0.51 -11.36 -11.25
CA LEU A 184 0.64 -11.41 -10.34
C LEU A 184 0.46 -12.50 -9.29
N TYR A 185 1.51 -13.28 -9.09
CA TYR A 185 1.59 -14.34 -8.08
C TYR A 185 2.85 -14.13 -7.24
N GLY A 186 2.69 -13.97 -5.94
CA GLY A 186 3.78 -13.78 -5.00
C GLY A 186 3.72 -14.76 -3.85
N GLN A 187 4.89 -15.18 -3.35
CA GLN A 187 5.02 -15.88 -2.08
C GLN A 187 5.98 -15.12 -1.15
N GLU A 188 5.55 -14.93 0.10
CA GLU A 188 6.34 -14.30 1.15
C GLU A 188 6.09 -15.06 2.47
N ILE A 189 7.16 -15.37 3.18
CA ILE A 189 7.12 -16.16 4.43
C ILE A 189 6.90 -15.27 5.65
N ASN A 190 7.43 -14.04 5.63
CA ASN A 190 7.27 -13.08 6.70
C ASN A 190 5.84 -12.51 6.69
N PRO A 191 5.07 -12.66 7.78
CA PRO A 191 3.68 -12.18 7.85
C PRO A 191 3.52 -10.68 7.62
N GLU A 192 4.44 -9.85 8.12
CA GLU A 192 4.37 -8.39 8.03
C GLU A 192 4.72 -7.95 6.60
N THR A 193 5.78 -8.49 6.03
CA THR A 193 6.17 -8.25 4.63
C THR A 193 5.07 -8.71 3.65
N TYR A 194 4.42 -9.84 3.92
CA TYR A 194 3.24 -10.29 3.18
C TYR A 194 2.09 -9.27 3.25
N ALA A 195 1.83 -8.72 4.44
CA ALA A 195 0.75 -7.75 4.65
C ALA A 195 1.02 -6.45 3.89
N ILE A 196 2.28 -6.03 3.81
CA ILE A 196 2.75 -4.91 2.99
C ILE A 196 2.44 -5.18 1.52
N CYS A 197 2.93 -6.30 0.97
CA CYS A 197 2.72 -6.67 -0.43
C CYS A 197 1.22 -6.73 -0.78
N LYS A 198 0.41 -7.32 0.09
CA LYS A 198 -1.04 -7.39 -0.10
C LYS A 198 -1.72 -6.03 -0.04
N ALA A 199 -1.25 -5.13 0.83
CA ALA A 199 -1.77 -3.77 0.90
C ALA A 199 -1.45 -2.99 -0.39
N ASP A 200 -0.22 -3.12 -0.89
CA ASP A 200 0.23 -2.48 -2.13
C ASP A 200 -0.60 -2.95 -3.34
N LEU A 201 -0.83 -4.27 -3.47
CA LEU A 201 -1.63 -4.86 -4.55
C LEU A 201 -3.15 -4.61 -4.44
N LEU A 202 -3.65 -4.15 -3.29
CA LEU A 202 -5.07 -3.80 -3.10
C LEU A 202 -5.38 -2.35 -3.44
N LEU A 203 -4.37 -1.48 -3.40
CA LEU A 203 -4.47 -0.07 -3.78
C LEU A 203 -4.48 0.03 -5.30
#